data_AF-A0A9D0P355-F1
#
_entry.id   AF-A0A9D0P355-F1
#
_cell.length_a   1.000
_cell.length_b   1.000
_cell.length_c   1.000
_cell.angle_alpha   90.00
_cell.angle_beta   90.00
_cell.angle_gamma   90.00
#
_symmetry.space_group_name_H-M   'P 1'
#
loop_
_entity.id
_entity.type
_entity.pdbx_description
1 polymer ?
#
loop_
_entity_poly.entity_id
_entity_poly.type
_entity_poly.pdbx_seq_one_letter_code
_entity_poly.pdbx_strand_id
1 'polypeptide(L)'
;HHYGWLRLRNALGNSLNIPAVRVAQFVGTGPLLKRLHRLGFDDLDKHPDFYGDGLVLGNGEVTLQQLVQAYSCLARGGECTSLKVYLNEPVRRASVFSSDISAIITDILSDPDARLLEFGDGGLMDFPIETALKTGTSNDFRDAWVVGFNHHYTIGIWMGNLDYQPTQGLSGARGPLLALRTLFAALNQREEPRPLLKDPSLVRADICTDTGLLANASCASRSEWFVAGTEPEESPAMEKKALKPPAKFRLRQPVQGLHVAYDPRLPEHLQSLALILESDWEIQRVEWWVDQKLFATTRTLQTEWPIARGSHQLQVRAWVKGETGEIKTDRVDFLVK
;
A
#
# COMPACT_ATOMS: atom_id res chain seq x y z
N HIS A 1 -6.37 -1.21 7.66
CA HIS A 1 -6.35 -2.61 7.19
C HIS A 1 -4.90 -3.07 7.10
N HIS A 2 -4.59 -4.34 7.36
CA HIS A 2 -3.24 -4.90 7.21
C HIS A 2 -3.30 -6.06 6.23
N TYR A 3 -2.55 -5.97 5.12
CA TYR A 3 -2.57 -6.96 4.03
C TYR A 3 -1.61 -8.14 4.24
N GLY A 4 -0.72 -8.07 5.24
CA GLY A 4 0.27 -9.12 5.49
C GLY A 4 1.41 -9.07 4.47
N TRP A 5 1.85 -10.24 3.99
CA TRP A 5 2.84 -10.35 2.94
C TRP A 5 2.22 -9.96 1.60
N LEU A 6 2.93 -9.14 0.83
CA LEU A 6 2.50 -8.72 -0.49
C LEU A 6 3.70 -8.43 -1.38
N ARG A 7 3.47 -8.47 -2.69
CA ARG A 7 4.48 -8.14 -3.70
C ARG A 7 4.70 -6.62 -3.77
N LEU A 8 5.90 -6.23 -4.19
CA LEU A 8 6.27 -4.82 -4.40
C LEU A 8 5.29 -4.12 -5.38
N ARG A 9 4.88 -4.81 -6.45
CA ARG A 9 3.86 -4.34 -7.40
C ARG A 9 2.60 -3.87 -6.68
N ASN A 10 2.03 -4.73 -5.84
CA ASN A 10 0.80 -4.43 -5.12
C ASN A 10 1.03 -3.32 -4.08
N ALA A 11 2.21 -3.27 -3.44
CA ALA A 11 2.53 -2.22 -2.48
C ALA A 11 2.57 -0.84 -3.13
N LEU A 12 3.25 -0.72 -4.27
CA LEU A 12 3.38 0.53 -5.02
C LEU A 12 2.06 0.96 -5.63
N GLY A 13 1.35 0.04 -6.31
CA GLY A 13 0.06 0.32 -6.94
C GLY A 13 -1.02 0.74 -5.95
N ASN A 14 -1.03 0.18 -4.74
CA ASN A 14 -1.98 0.52 -3.67
C ASN A 14 -1.49 1.62 -2.71
N SER A 15 -0.34 2.25 -2.97
CA SER A 15 0.17 3.35 -2.14
C SER A 15 0.37 3.00 -0.66
N LEU A 16 0.86 1.80 -0.36
CA LEU A 16 0.94 1.34 1.03
C LEU A 16 2.18 1.90 1.76
N ASN A 17 1.93 2.56 2.89
CA ASN A 17 2.96 3.25 3.67
C ASN A 17 3.98 2.30 4.34
N ILE A 18 3.52 1.18 4.91
CA ILE A 18 4.41 0.27 5.66
C ILE A 18 5.50 -0.35 4.76
N PRO A 19 5.19 -0.91 3.57
CA PRO A 19 6.22 -1.36 2.64
C PRO A 19 7.16 -0.25 2.18
N ALA A 20 6.65 0.96 1.93
CA ALA A 20 7.48 2.10 1.52
C ALA A 20 8.53 2.45 2.58
N VAL A 21 8.13 2.50 3.86
CA VAL A 21 9.06 2.71 5.00
C VAL A 21 10.09 1.59 5.09
N ARG A 22 9.70 0.32 4.91
CA ARG A 22 10.66 -0.80 4.94
C ARG A 22 11.69 -0.73 3.82
N VAL A 23 11.28 -0.34 2.61
CA VAL A 23 12.20 -0.11 1.49
C VAL A 23 13.13 1.06 1.80
N ALA A 24 12.62 2.15 2.38
CA ALA A 24 13.42 3.29 2.80
C ALA A 24 14.49 2.91 3.84
N GLN A 25 14.12 2.12 4.84
CA GLN A 25 15.03 1.63 5.88
C GLN A 25 16.10 0.69 5.30
N PHE A 26 15.74 -0.12 4.28
CA PHE A 26 16.69 -0.97 3.57
C PHE A 26 17.70 -0.16 2.74
N VAL A 27 17.25 0.87 2.04
CA VAL A 27 18.10 1.72 1.17
C VAL A 27 18.90 2.75 1.97
N GLY A 28 18.32 3.28 3.05
CA GLY A 28 18.81 4.41 3.83
C GLY A 28 18.35 5.78 3.30
N THR A 29 18.05 6.71 4.21
CA THR A 29 17.56 8.06 3.89
C THR A 29 18.59 8.91 3.14
N GLY A 30 19.89 8.77 3.45
CA GLY A 30 20.95 9.52 2.76
C GLY A 30 21.06 9.21 1.26
N PRO A 31 21.21 7.93 0.87
CA PRO A 31 21.18 7.51 -0.54
C PRO A 31 19.88 7.91 -1.26
N LEU A 32 18.73 7.81 -0.58
CA LEU A 32 17.44 8.25 -1.11
C LEU A 32 17.43 9.75 -1.41
N LEU A 33 17.80 10.59 -0.43
CA LEU A 33 17.83 12.04 -0.59
C LEU A 33 18.78 12.45 -1.74
N LYS A 34 19.96 11.81 -1.81
CA LYS A 34 20.91 12.03 -2.92
C LYS A 34 20.30 11.65 -4.28
N ARG A 35 19.45 10.62 -4.35
CA ARG A 35 18.73 10.29 -5.59
C ARG A 35 17.69 11.35 -5.92
N LEU A 36 16.93 11.83 -4.93
CA LEU A 36 15.93 12.89 -5.13
C LEU A 36 16.58 14.19 -5.63
N HIS A 37 17.72 14.61 -5.09
CA HIS A 37 18.47 15.76 -5.63
C HIS A 37 18.88 15.58 -7.09
N ARG A 38 19.28 14.37 -7.50
CA ARG A 38 19.58 14.09 -8.92
C ARG A 38 18.35 14.19 -9.83
N LEU A 39 17.14 14.05 -9.29
CA LEU A 39 15.88 14.27 -10.02
C LEU A 39 15.46 15.74 -10.05
N GLY A 40 16.14 16.62 -9.29
CA GLY A 40 15.87 18.05 -9.21
C GLY A 40 15.03 18.47 -8.00
N PHE A 41 14.87 17.62 -6.98
CA PHE A 41 14.21 17.98 -5.71
C PHE A 41 15.14 18.82 -4.81
N ASP A 42 15.68 19.92 -5.34
CA ASP A 42 16.68 20.75 -4.67
C ASP A 42 16.17 21.44 -3.40
N ASP A 43 14.84 21.58 -3.26
CA ASP A 43 14.19 22.17 -2.08
C ASP A 43 14.20 21.23 -0.85
N LEU A 44 14.57 19.96 -1.04
CA LEU A 44 14.82 19.05 0.08
C LEU A 44 16.19 19.34 0.70
N ASP A 45 16.32 20.50 1.33
CA ASP A 45 17.56 21.13 1.77
C ASP A 45 18.04 20.72 3.18
N LYS A 46 17.22 19.96 3.93
CA LYS A 46 17.55 19.54 5.30
C LYS A 46 18.44 18.29 5.31
N HIS A 47 19.10 18.07 6.45
CA HIS A 47 19.92 16.89 6.67
C HIS A 47 19.06 15.60 6.58
N PRO A 48 19.57 14.46 6.07
CA PRO A 48 18.81 13.20 6.02
C PRO A 48 18.12 12.81 7.32
N ASP A 49 18.77 13.03 8.48
CA ASP A 49 18.22 12.72 9.80
C ASP A 49 16.99 13.58 10.16
N PHE A 50 16.85 14.77 9.58
CA PHE A 50 15.65 15.60 9.75
C PHE A 50 14.44 14.95 9.09
N TYR A 51 14.60 14.38 7.88
CA TYR A 51 13.51 13.73 7.18
C TYR A 51 13.23 12.32 7.70
N GLY A 52 14.28 11.58 8.07
CA GLY A 52 14.21 10.22 8.56
C GLY A 52 13.41 9.29 7.63
N ASP A 53 12.65 8.37 8.21
CA ASP A 53 11.74 7.47 7.47
C ASP A 53 10.51 8.22 6.91
N GLY A 54 10.24 9.43 7.40
CA GLY A 54 9.12 10.26 6.93
C GLY A 54 9.30 10.76 5.50
N LEU A 55 10.52 10.76 4.97
CA LEU A 55 10.80 11.21 3.59
C LEU A 55 9.97 10.43 2.56
N VAL A 56 9.87 9.11 2.70
CA VAL A 56 9.10 8.26 1.76
C VAL A 56 7.59 8.37 1.94
N LEU A 57 7.13 9.00 3.02
CA LEU A 57 5.73 9.28 3.28
C LEU A 57 5.31 10.68 2.80
N GLY A 58 6.24 11.46 2.24
CA GLY A 58 5.98 12.80 1.72
C GLY A 58 6.14 13.91 2.76
N ASN A 59 6.91 13.71 3.83
CA ASN A 59 7.21 14.77 4.81
C ASN A 59 8.17 15.85 4.27
N GLY A 60 8.71 15.67 3.06
CA GLY A 60 9.50 16.68 2.37
C GLY A 60 8.60 17.53 1.47
N GLU A 61 8.63 18.85 1.66
CA GLU A 61 7.91 19.79 0.79
C GLU A 61 8.56 19.83 -0.59
N VAL A 62 7.74 19.74 -1.64
CA VAL A 62 8.18 19.78 -3.04
C VAL A 62 7.16 20.54 -3.88
N THR A 63 7.64 21.15 -4.95
CA THR A 63 6.77 21.81 -5.92
C THR A 63 6.16 20.81 -6.90
N LEU A 64 4.99 21.15 -7.46
CA LEU A 64 4.38 20.37 -8.55
C LEU A 64 5.33 20.26 -9.75
N GLN A 65 6.13 21.30 -10.02
CA GLN A 65 7.10 21.33 -11.11
C GLN A 65 8.20 20.27 -10.92
N GLN A 66 8.76 20.13 -9.71
CA GLN A 66 9.75 19.10 -9.41
C GLN A 66 9.17 17.70 -9.55
N LEU A 67 7.94 17.47 -9.06
CA LEU A 67 7.24 16.20 -9.22
C LEU A 67 7.05 15.85 -10.71
N VAL A 68 6.52 16.77 -11.52
CA VAL A 68 6.32 16.53 -12.95
C VAL A 68 7.64 16.23 -13.65
N GLN A 69 8.72 16.96 -13.36
CA GLN A 69 10.03 16.70 -13.93
C GLN A 69 10.53 15.28 -13.59
N ALA A 70 10.40 14.86 -12.33
CA ALA A 70 10.83 13.54 -11.88
C ALA A 70 10.03 12.41 -12.55
N TYR A 71 8.71 12.56 -12.70
CA TYR A 71 7.89 11.58 -13.43
C TYR A 71 8.16 11.59 -14.94
N SER A 72 8.43 12.74 -15.54
CA SER A 72 8.88 12.80 -16.94
C SER A 72 10.21 12.08 -17.15
N CYS A 73 11.09 12.06 -16.15
CA CYS A 73 12.30 11.26 -16.20
C CYS A 73 12.00 9.75 -16.25
N LEU A 74 11.10 9.26 -15.39
CA LEU A 74 10.64 7.86 -15.43
C LEU A 74 10.00 7.51 -16.78
N ALA A 75 9.11 8.36 -17.28
CA ALA A 75 8.46 8.20 -18.59
C ALA A 75 9.45 8.11 -19.76
N ARG A 76 10.65 8.67 -19.59
CA ARG A 76 11.75 8.70 -20.58
C ARG A 76 12.82 7.65 -20.33
N GLY A 77 12.53 6.64 -19.51
CA GLY A 77 13.48 5.54 -19.24
C GLY A 77 14.66 5.93 -18.35
N GLY A 78 14.46 6.93 -17.49
CA GLY A 78 15.50 7.40 -16.57
C GLY A 78 16.37 8.53 -17.12
N GLU A 79 16.13 8.96 -18.36
CA GLU A 79 16.77 10.13 -18.98
C GLU A 79 16.02 11.41 -18.61
N CYS A 80 16.46 12.02 -17.51
CA CYS A 80 15.87 13.24 -16.98
C CYS A 80 16.28 14.45 -17.81
N THR A 81 15.31 15.30 -18.12
CA THR A 81 15.53 16.60 -18.77
C THR A 81 14.92 17.70 -17.93
N SER A 82 15.61 18.82 -17.75
CA SER A 82 15.02 19.98 -17.08
C SER A 82 13.80 20.48 -17.84
N LEU A 83 12.75 20.88 -17.10
CA LEU A 83 11.58 21.51 -17.70
C LEU A 83 11.96 22.83 -18.38
N LYS A 84 11.33 23.11 -19.52
CA LYS A 84 11.47 24.36 -20.26
C LYS A 84 10.16 25.13 -20.21
N VAL A 85 10.23 26.42 -19.89
CA VAL A 85 9.13 27.36 -20.02
C VAL A 85 9.26 28.13 -21.33
N TYR A 86 10.48 28.50 -21.73
CA TYR A 86 10.74 29.20 -22.99
C TYR A 86 11.47 28.32 -24.01
N LEU A 87 11.17 28.52 -25.30
CA LEU A 87 11.72 27.72 -26.41
C LEU A 87 13.26 27.70 -26.45
N ASN A 88 13.90 28.80 -26.05
CA ASN A 88 15.36 28.96 -26.15
C ASN A 88 16.13 28.61 -24.86
N GLU A 89 15.45 28.10 -23.82
CA GLU A 89 16.14 27.73 -22.59
C GLU A 89 17.09 26.52 -22.80
N PRO A 90 18.28 26.55 -22.17
CA PRO A 90 19.17 25.39 -22.18
C PRO A 90 18.54 24.23 -21.42
N VAL A 91 18.67 23.01 -21.97
CA VAL A 91 18.18 21.79 -21.32
C VAL A 91 19.32 21.12 -20.58
N ARG A 92 19.16 20.92 -19.28
CA ARG A 92 20.03 20.04 -18.50
C ARG A 92 19.54 18.61 -18.67
N ARG A 93 20.48 17.68 -18.89
CA ARG A 93 20.19 16.25 -19.02
C ARG A 93 20.94 15.47 -17.94
N ALA A 94 20.30 14.46 -17.39
CA ALA A 94 20.93 13.54 -16.45
C ALA A 94 20.29 12.16 -16.58
N SER A 95 21.12 11.12 -16.68
CA SER A 95 20.67 9.74 -16.55
C SER A 95 20.64 9.38 -15.07
N VAL A 96 19.45 9.14 -14.50
CA VAL A 96 19.27 8.91 -13.05
C VAL A 96 18.86 7.48 -12.74
N PHE A 97 18.04 6.89 -13.61
CA PHE A 97 17.62 5.50 -13.56
C PHE A 97 18.06 4.80 -14.83
N SER A 98 18.24 3.49 -14.75
CA SER A 98 18.36 2.65 -15.94
C SER A 98 16.99 2.45 -16.59
N SER A 99 17.00 2.18 -17.90
CA SER A 99 15.78 2.00 -18.69
C SER A 99 14.97 0.77 -18.25
N ASP A 100 15.64 -0.31 -17.86
CA ASP A 100 15.04 -1.55 -17.32
C ASP A 100 14.21 -1.30 -16.05
N ILE A 101 14.77 -0.61 -15.05
CA ILE A 101 14.08 -0.25 -13.81
C ILE A 101 12.94 0.72 -14.08
N SER A 102 13.14 1.69 -14.98
CA SER A 102 12.10 2.64 -15.36
C SER A 102 10.92 1.94 -16.04
N ALA A 103 11.19 0.94 -16.88
CA ALA A 103 10.17 0.13 -17.53
C ALA A 103 9.41 -0.74 -16.51
N ILE A 104 10.09 -1.37 -15.53
CA ILE A 104 9.41 -2.12 -14.45
C ILE A 104 8.48 -1.21 -13.63
N ILE A 105 8.97 -0.03 -13.22
CA ILE A 105 8.13 0.91 -12.46
C ILE A 105 6.95 1.41 -13.31
N THR A 106 7.19 1.68 -14.60
CA THR A 106 6.13 2.08 -15.53
C THR A 106 5.06 1.01 -15.66
N ASP A 107 5.44 -0.26 -15.81
CA ASP A 107 4.54 -1.41 -15.89
C ASP A 107 3.71 -1.57 -14.61
N ILE A 108 4.31 -1.43 -13.42
CA ILE A 108 3.57 -1.44 -12.14
C ILE A 108 2.58 -0.28 -12.06
N LEU A 109 3.00 0.92 -12.48
CA LEU A 109 2.16 2.12 -12.40
C LEU A 109 1.08 2.17 -13.47
N SER A 110 1.16 1.39 -14.55
CA SER A 110 0.10 1.30 -15.57
C SER A 110 -0.91 0.19 -15.28
N ASP A 111 -0.49 -0.87 -14.60
CA ASP A 111 -1.29 -2.07 -14.31
C ASP A 111 -2.50 -1.83 -13.37
N PRO A 112 -3.75 -2.01 -13.85
CA PRO A 112 -4.95 -1.95 -13.01
C PRO A 112 -4.99 -2.99 -11.90
N ASP A 113 -4.43 -4.18 -12.09
CA ASP A 113 -4.41 -5.22 -11.05
C ASP A 113 -3.55 -4.82 -9.86
N ALA A 114 -2.48 -4.04 -10.12
CA ALA A 114 -1.56 -3.60 -9.09
C ALA A 114 -2.23 -2.71 -8.05
N ARG A 115 -3.38 -2.10 -8.36
CA ARG A 115 -4.11 -1.11 -7.56
C ARG A 115 -5.47 -1.59 -7.02
N LEU A 116 -5.84 -2.86 -7.24
CA LEU A 116 -7.17 -3.38 -6.88
C LEU A 116 -7.48 -3.36 -5.37
N LEU A 117 -6.49 -3.48 -4.49
CA LEU A 117 -6.74 -3.67 -3.05
C LEU A 117 -7.32 -2.42 -2.36
N GLU A 118 -6.89 -1.23 -2.76
CA GLU A 118 -7.32 0.05 -2.18
C GLU A 118 -8.29 0.79 -3.10
N PHE A 119 -8.21 0.57 -4.42
CA PHE A 119 -9.00 1.32 -5.39
C PHE A 119 -10.12 0.50 -6.07
N GLY A 120 -10.14 -0.82 -5.85
CA GLY A 120 -11.08 -1.74 -6.47
C GLY A 120 -10.92 -1.84 -7.99
N ASP A 121 -11.82 -2.57 -8.63
CA ASP A 121 -11.89 -2.73 -10.10
C ASP A 121 -12.60 -1.54 -10.79
N GLY A 122 -12.45 -0.34 -10.20
CA GLY A 122 -13.16 0.85 -10.66
C GLY A 122 -12.52 1.44 -11.92
N GLY A 123 -13.30 1.57 -13.00
CA GLY A 123 -12.84 2.12 -14.30
C GLY A 123 -12.39 3.59 -14.29
N LEU A 124 -12.40 4.30 -13.16
CA LEU A 124 -11.92 5.68 -13.07
C LEU A 124 -10.42 5.79 -13.39
N MET A 125 -9.64 4.79 -12.99
CA MET A 125 -8.21 4.70 -13.28
C MET A 125 -7.90 3.88 -14.53
N ASP A 126 -8.93 3.45 -15.27
CA ASP A 126 -8.78 2.73 -16.54
C ASP A 126 -8.87 3.70 -17.71
N PHE A 127 -7.74 3.97 -18.34
CA PHE A 127 -7.60 4.96 -19.40
C PHE A 127 -7.63 4.27 -20.77
N PRO A 128 -8.28 4.84 -21.80
CA PRO A 128 -8.30 4.26 -23.15
C PRO A 128 -6.91 4.11 -23.80
N ILE A 129 -5.93 4.85 -23.30
CA ILE A 129 -4.52 4.77 -23.71
C ILE A 129 -3.72 4.35 -22.50
N GLU A 130 -2.75 3.46 -22.72
CA GLU A 130 -1.85 2.98 -21.68
C GLU A 130 -1.24 4.16 -20.90
N THR A 131 -1.56 4.24 -19.61
CA THR A 131 -1.25 5.37 -18.75
C THR A 131 -0.71 4.84 -17.43
N ALA A 132 0.52 5.23 -17.10
CA ALA A 132 1.09 5.03 -15.79
C ALA A 132 0.67 6.18 -14.87
N LEU A 133 0.24 5.88 -13.64
CA LEU A 133 -0.18 6.93 -12.71
C LEU A 133 0.09 6.56 -11.25
N LYS A 134 0.25 7.60 -10.44
CA LYS A 134 0.34 7.50 -8.98
C LYS A 134 -0.45 8.62 -8.32
N THR A 135 -1.28 8.23 -7.35
CA THR A 135 -2.01 9.16 -6.47
C THR A 135 -1.19 9.50 -5.23
N GLY A 136 -1.43 10.68 -4.66
CA GLY A 136 -0.91 11.11 -3.37
C GLY A 136 -2.01 11.76 -2.55
N THR A 137 -2.07 11.46 -1.26
CA THR A 137 -2.96 12.13 -0.30
C THR A 137 -2.17 12.34 0.97
N SER A 138 -2.05 13.59 1.39
CA SER A 138 -1.38 13.96 2.63
C SER A 138 -2.22 13.59 3.86
N ASN A 139 -1.59 13.63 5.04
CA ASN A 139 -2.29 13.53 6.31
C ASN A 139 -3.36 14.64 6.45
N ASP A 140 -4.46 14.33 7.12
CA ASP A 140 -5.61 15.23 7.32
C ASP A 140 -6.22 15.80 6.02
N PHE A 141 -5.94 15.21 4.86
CA PHE A 141 -6.47 15.65 3.56
C PHE A 141 -6.14 17.11 3.23
N ARG A 142 -4.92 17.59 3.49
CA ARG A 142 -4.54 18.98 3.16
C ARG A 142 -4.26 19.14 1.66
N ASP A 143 -3.52 18.18 1.14
CA ASP A 143 -3.09 18.08 -0.24
C ASP A 143 -3.57 16.77 -0.88
N ALA A 144 -4.11 16.91 -2.08
CA ALA A 144 -4.47 15.81 -2.98
C ALA A 144 -3.67 15.93 -4.28
N TRP A 145 -2.96 14.87 -4.65
CA TRP A 145 -2.09 14.82 -5.82
C TRP A 145 -2.46 13.66 -6.74
N VAL A 146 -2.26 13.85 -8.04
CA VAL A 146 -2.03 12.75 -8.97
C VAL A 146 -0.96 13.17 -9.96
N VAL A 147 -0.06 12.25 -10.30
CA VAL A 147 0.84 12.40 -11.44
C VAL A 147 0.64 11.20 -12.34
N GLY A 148 0.45 11.44 -13.63
CA GLY A 148 0.31 10.40 -14.62
C GLY A 148 1.08 10.73 -15.88
N PHE A 149 1.47 9.69 -16.62
CA PHE A 149 2.10 9.83 -17.92
C PHE A 149 1.66 8.73 -18.87
N ASN A 150 1.58 9.08 -20.15
CA ASN A 150 1.50 8.13 -21.25
C ASN A 150 2.78 8.25 -22.10
N HIS A 151 2.79 7.66 -23.30
CA HIS A 151 3.96 7.68 -24.18
C HIS A 151 4.38 9.10 -24.65
N HIS A 152 3.52 10.11 -24.53
CA HIS A 152 3.77 11.46 -25.06
C HIS A 152 3.73 12.56 -24.00
N TYR A 153 2.81 12.46 -23.04
CA TYR A 153 2.53 13.50 -22.05
C TYR A 153 2.81 13.03 -20.62
N THR A 154 3.31 13.94 -19.78
CA THR A 154 3.31 13.82 -18.32
C THR A 154 2.49 14.95 -17.74
N ILE A 155 1.56 14.64 -16.84
CA ILE A 155 0.67 15.61 -16.22
C ILE A 155 0.67 15.38 -14.71
N GLY A 156 0.93 16.43 -13.96
CA GLY A 156 0.74 16.47 -12.51
C GLY A 156 -0.39 17.42 -12.15
N ILE A 157 -1.22 17.02 -11.19
CA ILE A 157 -2.33 17.82 -10.69
C ILE A 157 -2.27 17.83 -9.17
N TRP A 158 -2.34 19.02 -8.61
CA TRP A 158 -2.51 19.27 -7.19
C TRP A 158 -3.84 19.97 -6.94
N MET A 159 -4.49 19.60 -5.85
CA MET A 159 -5.63 20.31 -5.29
C MET A 159 -5.47 20.40 -3.78
N GLY A 160 -5.64 21.60 -3.23
CA GLY A 160 -5.47 21.91 -1.82
C GLY A 160 -5.99 23.32 -1.52
N ASN A 161 -6.15 23.65 -0.24
CA ASN A 161 -6.41 25.03 0.16
C ASN A 161 -5.08 25.77 0.27
N LEU A 162 -5.01 27.00 -0.27
CA LEU A 162 -3.79 27.82 -0.25
C LEU A 162 -3.38 28.27 1.17
N ASP A 163 -4.31 28.20 2.13
CA ASP A 163 -4.08 28.49 3.55
C ASP A 163 -3.73 27.23 4.37
N TYR A 164 -3.44 26.11 3.69
CA TYR A 164 -3.07 24.83 4.27
C TYR A 164 -4.17 24.14 5.11
N GLN A 165 -5.41 24.65 5.09
CA GLN A 165 -6.50 23.99 5.80
C GLN A 165 -6.89 22.67 5.11
N PRO A 166 -7.39 21.66 5.87
CA PRO A 166 -7.92 20.42 5.30
C PRO A 166 -8.94 20.64 4.20
N THR A 167 -8.77 19.95 3.07
CA THR A 167 -9.78 19.83 2.03
C THR A 167 -10.75 18.73 2.44
N GLN A 168 -12.03 19.07 2.65
CA GLN A 168 -13.12 18.24 3.20
C GLN A 168 -13.16 16.76 2.71
N GLY A 169 -12.20 15.93 3.13
CA GLY A 169 -11.98 14.57 2.65
C GLY A 169 -11.50 14.42 1.18
N LEU A 170 -10.90 15.43 0.56
CA LEU A 170 -10.44 15.31 -0.83
C LEU A 170 -9.17 14.46 -0.91
N SER A 171 -9.23 13.36 -1.65
CA SER A 171 -8.09 12.49 -1.92
C SER A 171 -7.60 12.62 -3.36
N GLY A 172 -6.34 12.24 -3.61
CA GLY A 172 -5.77 12.18 -4.97
C GLY A 172 -6.59 11.35 -5.96
N ALA A 173 -7.23 10.27 -5.50
CA ALA A 173 -8.06 9.38 -6.32
C ALA A 173 -9.47 9.91 -6.63
N ARG A 174 -9.84 11.12 -6.15
CA ARG A 174 -11.16 11.73 -6.38
C ARG A 174 -11.05 12.97 -7.25
N GLY A 175 -10.59 14.10 -6.71
CA GLY A 175 -10.53 15.36 -7.48
C GLY A 175 -9.45 15.35 -8.55
N PRO A 176 -8.16 15.25 -8.16
CA PRO A 176 -7.05 15.30 -9.11
C PRO A 176 -7.15 14.24 -10.20
N LEU A 177 -7.51 13.00 -9.86
CA LEU A 177 -7.68 11.92 -10.84
C LEU A 177 -8.71 12.24 -11.93
N LEU A 178 -9.86 12.84 -11.56
CA LEU A 178 -10.89 13.20 -12.54
C LEU A 178 -10.38 14.28 -13.50
N ALA A 179 -9.68 15.28 -12.98
CA ALA A 179 -9.05 16.31 -13.81
C ALA A 179 -7.99 15.71 -14.75
N LEU A 180 -7.19 14.74 -14.27
CA LEU A 180 -6.21 14.03 -15.07
C LEU A 180 -6.88 13.28 -16.23
N ARG A 181 -7.99 12.60 -15.95
CA ARG A 181 -8.79 11.89 -16.95
C ARG A 181 -9.30 12.83 -18.03
N THR A 182 -9.84 13.98 -17.66
CA THR A 182 -10.32 14.99 -18.61
C THR A 182 -9.17 15.52 -19.49
N LEU A 183 -8.01 15.83 -18.89
CA LEU A 183 -6.87 16.36 -19.64
C LEU A 183 -6.28 15.33 -20.61
N PHE A 184 -6.07 14.08 -20.18
CA PHE A 184 -5.62 13.04 -21.11
C PHE A 184 -6.65 12.74 -22.19
N ALA A 185 -7.95 12.73 -21.88
CA ALA A 185 -8.97 12.57 -22.90
C ALA A 185 -8.92 13.70 -23.94
N ALA A 186 -8.64 14.94 -23.52
CA ALA A 186 -8.51 16.09 -24.42
C ALA A 186 -7.22 16.08 -25.24
N LEU A 187 -6.08 15.80 -24.62
CA LEU A 187 -4.76 15.84 -25.27
C LEU A 187 -4.56 14.69 -26.26
N ASN A 188 -5.21 13.55 -26.04
CA ASN A 188 -5.04 12.38 -26.89
C ASN A 188 -6.11 12.22 -27.98
N GLN A 189 -7.03 13.17 -28.18
CA GLN A 189 -8.11 13.03 -29.18
C GLN A 189 -7.61 12.82 -30.62
N ARG A 190 -6.38 13.26 -30.92
CA ARG A 190 -5.78 13.23 -32.26
C ARG A 190 -4.42 12.53 -32.29
N GLU A 191 -4.04 11.90 -31.19
CA GLU A 191 -2.77 11.20 -31.07
C GLU A 191 -2.98 9.71 -31.31
N GLU A 192 -2.10 9.10 -32.10
CA GLU A 192 -2.08 7.65 -32.26
C GLU A 192 -1.56 7.02 -30.96
N PRO A 193 -2.33 6.12 -30.31
CA PRO A 193 -1.87 5.45 -29.10
C PRO A 193 -0.59 4.66 -29.37
N ARG A 194 0.45 4.90 -28.55
CA ARG A 194 1.66 4.08 -28.51
C ARG A 194 1.81 3.45 -27.13
N PRO A 195 2.44 2.27 -27.06
CA PRO A 195 2.72 1.63 -25.78
C PRO A 195 3.67 2.50 -24.95
N LEU A 196 3.58 2.32 -23.63
CA LEU A 196 4.57 2.85 -22.69
C LEU A 196 5.95 2.22 -22.92
N LEU A 197 6.96 2.79 -22.25
CA LEU A 197 8.33 2.30 -22.31
C LEU A 197 8.39 0.80 -21.98
N LYS A 198 8.98 0.05 -22.90
CA LYS A 198 9.39 -1.35 -22.69
C LYS A 198 10.89 -1.43 -22.89
N ASP A 199 11.54 -2.19 -22.03
CA ASP A 199 12.97 -2.44 -22.16
C ASP A 199 13.21 -3.89 -22.63
N PRO A 200 13.86 -4.10 -23.78
CA PRO A 200 14.08 -5.44 -24.33
C PRO A 200 15.09 -6.29 -23.54
N SER A 201 15.84 -5.70 -22.61
CA SER A 201 16.74 -6.44 -21.71
C SER A 201 16.00 -7.13 -20.57
N LEU A 202 14.74 -6.76 -20.32
CA LEU A 202 13.90 -7.39 -19.32
C LEU A 202 13.50 -8.80 -19.76
N VAL A 203 13.47 -9.68 -18.78
CA VAL A 203 13.05 -11.07 -18.93
C VAL A 203 11.75 -11.31 -18.17
N ARG A 204 10.97 -12.30 -18.62
CA ARG A 204 9.74 -12.69 -17.93
C ARG A 204 9.94 -13.98 -17.18
N ALA A 205 9.39 -14.04 -15.97
CA ALA A 205 9.25 -15.27 -15.22
C ALA A 205 7.83 -15.36 -14.65
N ASP A 206 7.28 -16.58 -14.67
CA ASP A 206 6.02 -16.85 -14.01
C ASP A 206 6.28 -17.10 -12.53
N ILE A 207 5.69 -16.26 -11.68
CA ILE A 207 5.82 -16.33 -10.24
C ILE A 207 4.53 -16.79 -9.57
N CYS A 208 4.67 -17.47 -8.44
CA CYS A 208 3.57 -17.74 -7.54
C CYS A 208 3.06 -16.43 -6.94
N THR A 209 1.76 -16.18 -7.08
CA THR A 209 1.10 -14.95 -6.60
C THR A 209 1.20 -14.77 -5.07
N ASP A 210 1.28 -15.86 -4.32
CA ASP A 210 1.38 -15.85 -2.85
C ASP A 210 2.80 -15.64 -2.32
N THR A 211 3.81 -16.28 -2.95
CA THR A 211 5.18 -16.31 -2.41
C THR A 211 6.14 -15.37 -3.14
N GLY A 212 5.85 -15.01 -4.39
CA GLY A 212 6.76 -14.25 -5.25
C GLY A 212 7.93 -15.07 -5.82
N LEU A 213 8.04 -16.36 -5.49
CA LEU A 213 9.02 -17.29 -6.08
C LEU A 213 8.54 -17.82 -7.43
N LEU A 214 9.39 -18.54 -8.18
CA LEU A 214 8.95 -19.16 -9.43
C LEU A 214 7.72 -20.05 -9.21
N ALA A 215 6.75 -19.90 -10.11
CA ALA A 215 5.51 -20.64 -10.07
C ALA A 215 5.76 -22.14 -10.29
N ASN A 216 4.96 -22.95 -9.61
CA ASN A 216 4.87 -24.38 -9.84
C ASN A 216 3.40 -24.77 -9.92
N ALA A 217 3.11 -26.06 -10.16
CA ALA A 217 1.74 -26.56 -10.32
C ALA A 217 0.81 -26.34 -9.11
N SER A 218 1.33 -25.95 -7.93
CA SER A 218 0.56 -25.78 -6.70
C SER A 218 0.12 -24.34 -6.40
N CYS A 219 0.50 -23.36 -7.22
CA CYS A 219 0.18 -21.96 -6.98
C CYS A 219 -0.37 -21.27 -8.22
N ALA A 220 -1.33 -20.36 -8.03
CA ALA A 220 -1.77 -19.46 -9.09
C ALA A 220 -0.59 -18.60 -9.55
N SER A 221 -0.27 -18.68 -10.84
CA SER A 221 0.86 -17.97 -11.43
C SER A 221 0.47 -16.59 -11.96
N ARG A 222 1.42 -15.66 -11.91
CA ARG A 222 1.40 -14.41 -12.65
C ARG A 222 2.75 -14.23 -13.31
N SER A 223 2.74 -13.80 -14.56
CA SER A 223 3.96 -13.46 -15.26
C SER A 223 4.42 -12.06 -14.89
N GLU A 224 5.68 -11.91 -14.50
CA GLU A 224 6.29 -10.65 -14.06
C GLU A 224 7.57 -10.36 -14.83
N TRP A 225 7.93 -9.08 -14.90
CA TRP A 225 9.19 -8.60 -15.51
C TRP A 225 10.31 -8.52 -14.49
N PHE A 226 11.50 -8.93 -14.89
CA PHE A 226 12.71 -8.90 -14.08
C PHE A 226 13.88 -8.35 -14.89
N VAL A 227 14.82 -7.72 -14.18
CA VAL A 227 16.16 -7.50 -14.74
C VAL A 227 16.84 -8.86 -14.85
N ALA A 228 17.49 -9.15 -15.97
CA ALA A 228 18.16 -10.44 -16.17
C ALA A 228 19.17 -10.70 -15.04
N GLY A 229 19.10 -11.89 -14.44
CA GLY A 229 19.88 -12.29 -13.27
C GLY A 229 19.28 -11.92 -11.92
N THR A 230 18.05 -11.37 -11.89
CA THR A 230 17.31 -11.04 -10.65
C THR A 230 15.98 -11.78 -10.52
N GLU A 231 15.70 -12.70 -11.45
CA GLU A 231 14.58 -13.62 -11.36
C GLU A 231 14.65 -14.40 -10.05
N PRO A 232 13.49 -14.68 -9.41
CA PRO A 232 13.49 -15.48 -8.20
C PRO A 232 13.97 -16.90 -8.50
N GLU A 233 14.51 -17.56 -7.48
CA GLU A 233 14.85 -18.98 -7.57
C GLU A 233 13.58 -19.84 -7.56
N GLU A 234 13.73 -21.09 -7.99
CA GLU A 234 12.70 -22.09 -7.77
C GLU A 234 12.41 -22.17 -6.28
N SER A 235 11.13 -22.23 -5.93
CA SER A 235 10.79 -22.70 -4.60
C SER A 235 11.52 -24.03 -4.40
N PRO A 236 12.35 -24.22 -3.35
CA PRO A 236 12.87 -25.54 -3.05
C PRO A 236 11.69 -26.47 -3.12
N ALA A 237 11.82 -27.57 -3.88
CA ALA A 237 10.76 -28.54 -4.08
C ALA A 237 10.18 -28.79 -2.71
N MET A 238 9.00 -28.22 -2.47
CA MET A 238 8.30 -28.49 -1.25
C MET A 238 8.02 -29.98 -1.39
N GLU A 239 8.76 -30.80 -0.66
CA GLU A 239 8.10 -31.90 0.02
C GLU A 239 6.74 -31.35 0.42
N LYS A 240 5.68 -32.07 0.08
CA LYS A 240 4.37 -31.80 0.66
C LYS A 240 4.43 -31.98 2.19
N LYS A 241 5.23 -31.19 2.92
CA LYS A 241 4.65 -30.39 3.97
C LYS A 241 3.59 -29.58 3.28
N ALA A 242 2.38 -30.14 3.29
CA ALA A 242 1.17 -29.40 3.05
C ALA A 242 1.41 -28.01 3.64
N LEU A 243 1.31 -26.97 2.79
CA LEU A 243 0.93 -25.67 3.30
C LEU A 243 -0.27 -25.97 4.20
N LYS A 244 -0.06 -25.95 5.51
CA LYS A 244 -1.19 -25.78 6.41
C LYS A 244 -1.79 -24.46 5.94
N PRO A 245 -3.07 -24.44 5.54
CA PRO A 245 -3.71 -23.19 5.12
C PRO A 245 -3.48 -22.16 6.26
N PRO A 246 -2.97 -20.95 5.99
CA PRO A 246 -2.96 -19.93 7.04
C PRO A 246 -4.38 -19.36 7.18
N ALA A 247 -4.82 -18.77 8.29
CA ALA A 247 -4.20 -18.64 9.63
C ALA A 247 -5.13 -17.88 10.61
N LYS A 248 -6.44 -17.72 10.36
CA LYS A 248 -7.29 -16.91 11.24
C LYS A 248 -8.22 -17.79 12.06
N PHE A 249 -7.76 -18.18 13.24
CA PHE A 249 -8.61 -18.53 14.37
C PHE A 249 -7.94 -17.98 15.64
N ARG A 250 -8.08 -16.67 15.84
CA ARG A 250 -7.40 -15.95 16.92
C ARG A 250 -8.22 -14.77 17.41
N LEU A 251 -7.92 -14.33 18.62
CA LEU A 251 -8.43 -13.08 19.14
C LEU A 251 -7.79 -11.91 18.38
N ARG A 252 -8.62 -11.11 17.72
CA ARG A 252 -8.24 -9.83 17.12
C ARG A 252 -8.26 -8.71 18.16
N GLN A 253 -9.20 -8.79 19.10
CA GLN A 253 -9.30 -7.85 20.22
C GLN A 253 -9.84 -8.59 21.46
N PRO A 254 -9.22 -8.42 22.64
CA PRO A 254 -7.94 -7.75 22.90
C PRO A 254 -6.76 -8.46 22.23
N VAL A 255 -5.64 -7.74 22.11
CA VAL A 255 -4.32 -8.30 21.78
C VAL A 255 -3.50 -8.45 23.06
N GLN A 256 -2.47 -9.31 23.04
CA GLN A 256 -1.60 -9.52 24.20
C GLN A 256 -0.99 -8.19 24.67
N GLY A 257 -1.16 -7.88 25.95
CA GLY A 257 -0.65 -6.66 26.58
C GLY A 257 -1.46 -5.40 26.29
N LEU A 258 -2.69 -5.51 25.76
CA LEU A 258 -3.57 -4.34 25.57
C LEU A 258 -3.83 -3.63 26.91
N HIS A 259 -3.68 -2.31 26.92
CA HIS A 259 -4.09 -1.46 28.05
C HIS A 259 -5.34 -0.67 27.66
N VAL A 260 -6.41 -0.82 28.43
CA VAL A 260 -7.68 -0.10 28.26
C VAL A 260 -7.82 0.88 29.42
N ALA A 261 -8.17 2.13 29.14
CA ALA A 261 -8.41 3.14 30.16
C ALA A 261 -9.92 3.40 30.29
N TYR A 262 -10.40 3.61 31.52
CA TYR A 262 -11.76 4.10 31.75
C TYR A 262 -11.97 5.49 31.11
N ASP A 263 -13.07 5.68 30.38
CA ASP A 263 -13.46 7.02 29.91
C ASP A 263 -14.23 7.75 31.03
N PRO A 264 -13.72 8.86 31.60
CA PRO A 264 -14.36 9.56 32.70
C PRO A 264 -15.68 10.23 32.32
N ARG A 265 -16.01 10.32 31.02
CA ARG A 265 -17.24 10.93 30.50
C ARG A 265 -18.37 9.92 30.32
N LEU A 266 -18.09 8.61 30.37
CA LEU A 266 -19.07 7.55 30.22
C LEU A 266 -19.47 6.96 31.58
N PRO A 267 -20.77 6.87 31.91
CA PRO A 267 -21.25 6.14 33.09
C PRO A 267 -20.64 4.72 33.15
N GLU A 268 -20.27 4.25 34.34
CA GLU A 268 -19.55 2.97 34.51
C GLU A 268 -20.28 1.77 33.86
N HIS A 269 -21.62 1.75 33.91
CA HIS A 269 -22.44 0.69 33.33
C HIS A 269 -22.47 0.68 31.80
N LEU A 270 -21.97 1.73 31.14
CA LEU A 270 -21.85 1.83 29.68
C LEU A 270 -20.42 1.58 29.19
N GLN A 271 -19.47 1.26 30.08
CA GLN A 271 -18.10 0.98 29.68
C GLN A 271 -17.95 -0.50 29.30
N SER A 272 -17.70 -0.75 28.02
CA SER A 272 -17.51 -2.09 27.47
C SER A 272 -16.26 -2.16 26.57
N LEU A 273 -15.67 -3.35 26.50
CA LEU A 273 -14.61 -3.70 25.56
C LEU A 273 -15.19 -4.64 24.52
N ALA A 274 -15.09 -4.27 23.25
CA ALA A 274 -15.42 -5.19 22.16
C ALA A 274 -14.42 -6.35 22.14
N LEU A 275 -14.93 -7.57 22.25
CA LEU A 275 -14.18 -8.80 22.08
C LEU A 275 -14.42 -9.31 20.66
N ILE A 276 -13.34 -9.57 19.91
CA ILE A 276 -13.43 -9.87 18.48
C ILE A 276 -12.56 -11.10 18.16
N LEU A 277 -13.21 -12.13 17.61
CA LEU A 277 -12.58 -13.33 17.07
C LEU A 277 -12.41 -13.14 15.56
N GLU A 278 -11.21 -13.37 15.05
CA GLU A 278 -10.95 -13.47 13.61
C GLU A 278 -10.93 -14.95 13.24
N SER A 279 -11.92 -15.38 12.44
CA SER A 279 -12.10 -16.77 12.02
C SER A 279 -12.38 -16.85 10.52
N ASP A 280 -11.64 -17.72 9.81
CA ASP A 280 -11.97 -18.11 8.42
C ASP A 280 -12.95 -19.30 8.36
N TRP A 281 -13.30 -19.88 9.51
CA TRP A 281 -14.24 -21.00 9.63
C TRP A 281 -15.68 -20.56 9.85
N GLU A 282 -16.65 -21.35 9.34
CA GLU A 282 -18.08 -21.20 9.61
C GLU A 282 -18.39 -21.64 11.05
N ILE A 283 -18.44 -20.66 11.96
CA ILE A 283 -18.66 -20.89 13.39
C ILE A 283 -20.15 -21.10 13.69
N GLN A 284 -20.48 -22.19 14.38
CA GLN A 284 -21.83 -22.48 14.87
C GLN A 284 -22.08 -21.91 16.26
N ARG A 285 -21.03 -21.88 17.10
CA ARG A 285 -21.10 -21.40 18.49
C ARG A 285 -19.73 -20.88 18.93
N VAL A 286 -19.72 -19.76 19.63
CA VAL A 286 -18.56 -19.18 20.30
C VAL A 286 -18.87 -19.07 21.79
N GLU A 287 -17.95 -19.51 22.63
CA GLU A 287 -17.93 -19.26 24.07
C GLU A 287 -16.77 -18.34 24.42
N TRP A 288 -17.09 -17.23 25.10
CA TRP A 288 -16.14 -16.22 25.55
C TRP A 288 -15.83 -16.45 27.02
N TRP A 289 -14.57 -16.74 27.34
CA TRP A 289 -14.13 -17.05 28.69
C TRP A 289 -13.19 -15.94 29.19
N VAL A 290 -13.63 -15.18 30.18
CA VAL A 290 -12.83 -14.14 30.84
C VAL A 290 -12.49 -14.63 32.25
N ASP A 291 -11.21 -14.61 32.60
CA ASP A 291 -10.70 -15.05 33.90
C ASP A 291 -11.18 -16.46 34.29
N GLN A 292 -11.16 -17.36 33.30
CA GLN A 292 -11.60 -18.76 33.42
C GLN A 292 -13.11 -18.94 33.73
N LYS A 293 -13.91 -17.87 33.65
CA LYS A 293 -15.38 -17.92 33.77
C LYS A 293 -16.02 -17.72 32.40
N LEU A 294 -17.03 -18.54 32.10
CA LEU A 294 -17.85 -18.34 30.91
C LEU A 294 -18.61 -17.03 31.05
N PHE A 295 -18.29 -16.07 30.19
CA PHE A 295 -18.95 -14.76 30.13
C PHE A 295 -20.19 -14.81 29.23
N ALA A 296 -20.04 -15.29 28.01
CA ALA A 296 -21.11 -15.30 27.02
C ALA A 296 -20.97 -16.45 26.03
N THR A 297 -22.10 -16.88 25.48
CA THR A 297 -22.17 -17.79 24.33
C THR A 297 -22.86 -17.07 23.18
N THR A 298 -22.19 -16.94 22.04
CA THR A 298 -22.70 -16.22 20.86
C THR A 298 -22.67 -17.10 19.61
N ARG A 299 -23.40 -16.67 18.58
CA ARG A 299 -23.22 -17.16 17.20
C ARG A 299 -22.41 -16.20 16.33
N THR A 300 -22.19 -14.98 16.82
CA THR A 300 -21.38 -13.94 16.19
C THR A 300 -19.93 -14.03 16.63
N LEU A 301 -19.02 -13.57 15.77
CA LEU A 301 -17.58 -13.49 16.05
C LEU A 301 -17.17 -12.29 16.92
N GLN A 302 -18.15 -11.57 17.46
CA GLN A 302 -17.93 -10.43 18.34
C GLN A 302 -18.99 -10.35 19.44
N THR A 303 -18.58 -9.83 20.59
CA THR A 303 -19.45 -9.49 21.72
C THR A 303 -18.87 -8.31 22.49
N GLU A 304 -19.65 -7.70 23.38
CA GLU A 304 -19.19 -6.63 24.26
C GLU A 304 -19.08 -7.14 25.69
N TRP A 305 -17.91 -6.97 26.29
CA TRP A 305 -17.65 -7.34 27.67
C TRP A 305 -17.64 -6.09 28.57
N PRO A 306 -18.49 -6.00 29.60
CA PRO A 306 -18.43 -4.91 30.57
C PRO A 306 -17.07 -4.90 31.27
N ILE A 307 -16.33 -3.80 31.14
CA ILE A 307 -14.96 -3.76 31.67
C ILE A 307 -14.99 -3.70 33.19
N ALA A 308 -14.06 -4.43 33.80
CA ALA A 308 -13.72 -4.31 35.22
C ALA A 308 -12.27 -3.85 35.32
N ARG A 309 -11.91 -3.10 36.37
CA ARG A 309 -10.51 -2.71 36.60
C ARG A 309 -9.67 -3.90 37.03
N GLY A 310 -8.46 -3.98 36.51
CA GLY A 310 -7.50 -5.04 36.84
C GLY A 310 -6.91 -5.73 35.62
N SER A 311 -6.09 -6.74 35.89
CA SER A 311 -5.54 -7.62 34.87
C SER A 311 -6.54 -8.73 34.57
N HIS A 312 -6.79 -8.97 33.28
CA HIS A 312 -7.74 -9.94 32.79
C HIS A 312 -7.12 -10.86 31.75
N GLN A 313 -7.65 -12.06 31.65
CA GLN A 313 -7.26 -13.05 30.65
C GLN A 313 -8.47 -13.51 29.85
N LEU A 314 -8.42 -13.39 28.52
CA LEU A 314 -9.46 -13.87 27.61
C LEU A 314 -9.01 -15.15 26.88
N GLN A 315 -9.92 -16.12 26.78
CA GLN A 315 -9.82 -17.26 25.87
C GLN A 315 -11.16 -17.48 25.18
N VAL A 316 -11.13 -17.89 23.92
CA VAL A 316 -12.35 -18.26 23.18
C VAL A 316 -12.34 -19.75 22.88
N ARG A 317 -13.52 -20.37 22.99
CA ARG A 317 -13.80 -21.72 22.51
C ARG A 317 -14.86 -21.64 21.42
N ALA A 318 -14.65 -22.28 20.28
CA ALA A 318 -15.61 -22.27 19.19
C ALA A 318 -15.91 -23.67 18.67
N TRP A 319 -17.14 -23.85 18.17
CA TRP A 319 -17.58 -25.05 17.47
C TRP A 319 -17.78 -24.69 16.01
N VAL A 320 -17.07 -25.41 15.15
CA VAL A 320 -17.04 -25.20 13.70
C VAL A 320 -17.95 -26.21 13.04
N LYS A 321 -18.68 -25.79 12.01
CA LYS A 321 -19.51 -26.69 11.20
C LYS A 321 -18.63 -27.70 10.46
N GLY A 322 -18.92 -28.98 10.64
CA GLY A 322 -18.20 -30.07 9.97
C GLY A 322 -17.03 -30.64 10.78
N GLU A 323 -16.68 -30.04 11.92
CA GLU A 323 -15.63 -30.52 12.82
C GLU A 323 -16.25 -31.17 14.07
N THR A 324 -15.63 -32.24 14.56
CA THR A 324 -16.05 -32.92 15.79
C THR A 324 -15.25 -32.39 16.98
N GLY A 325 -15.73 -31.32 17.63
CA GLY A 325 -15.19 -30.84 18.90
C GLY A 325 -15.15 -29.32 19.04
N GLU A 326 -14.60 -28.88 20.16
CA GLU A 326 -14.33 -27.46 20.43
C GLU A 326 -12.89 -27.10 20.01
N ILE A 327 -12.71 -25.93 19.42
CA ILE A 327 -11.40 -25.36 19.08
C ILE A 327 -11.16 -24.15 19.98
N LYS A 328 -9.94 -23.98 20.48
CA LYS A 328 -9.60 -22.93 21.46
C LYS A 328 -8.57 -21.96 20.89
N THR A 329 -8.72 -20.68 21.21
CA THR A 329 -7.66 -19.70 20.97
C THR A 329 -6.58 -19.81 22.04
N ASP A 330 -5.42 -19.22 21.77
CA ASP A 330 -4.48 -18.85 22.83
C ASP A 330 -5.15 -17.91 23.83
N ARG A 331 -4.61 -17.90 25.05
CA ARG A 331 -5.01 -16.97 26.10
C ARG A 331 -4.36 -15.62 25.85
N VAL A 332 -5.15 -14.56 25.98
CA VAL A 332 -4.70 -13.18 25.81
C VAL A 332 -4.84 -12.43 27.12
N ASP A 333 -3.73 -11.91 27.63
CA ASP A 333 -3.71 -11.07 28.82
C ASP A 333 -3.82 -9.59 28.45
N PHE A 334 -4.63 -8.85 29.18
CA PHE A 334 -4.84 -7.41 28.99
C PHE A 334 -5.13 -6.73 30.33
N LEU A 335 -4.95 -5.41 30.39
CA LEU A 335 -5.04 -4.61 31.60
C LEU A 335 -6.06 -3.49 31.42
N VAL A 336 -7.00 -3.37 32.34
CA VAL A 336 -7.94 -2.26 32.41
C VAL A 336 -7.54 -1.36 33.57
N LYS A 337 -7.23 -0.10 33.27
CA LYS A 337 -6.78 0.92 34.23
C LYS A 337 -7.86 1.94 34.55
#